data_AF-A0A804JMW1-F1
#
_entry.id   AF-A0A804JMW1-F1
#
_cell.length_a   1.000
_cell.length_b   1.000
_cell.length_c   1.000
_cell.angle_alpha   90.00
_cell.angle_beta   90.00
_cell.angle_gamma   90.00
#
_symmetry.space_group_name_H-M   'P 1'
#
loop_
_entity.id
_entity.type
_entity.pdbx_description
1 polymer ?
#
loop_
_entity_poly.entity_id
_entity_poly.type
_entity_poly.pdbx_seq_one_letter_code
_entity_poly.pdbx_strand_id
1 'polypeptide(L)'
;LGVSDSSGADIEELVSLWYNRSSVVDAVRRSCTKEDALKLLVGANSEDSQHAIINQPKDDQGPSAALANEDKMDLGGEHKYERDEAVEDELAKELTGDPLADYDAEVMKEGEAKAKYLALLDSKANAT
;
A
#
# COMPACT_ATOMS: atom_id res chain seq x y z
N LEU A 1 30.22 9.32 16.92
CA LEU A 1 29.05 8.80 17.67
C LEU A 1 27.89 9.74 17.36
N GLY A 2 26.83 9.26 16.67
CA GLY A 2 25.69 10.12 16.29
C GLY A 2 25.07 9.86 14.92
N VAL A 3 25.00 8.60 14.45
CA VAL A 3 24.42 8.24 13.13
C VAL A 3 23.37 7.12 13.24
N SER A 4 22.88 6.81 14.45
CA SER A 4 22.08 5.60 14.69
C SER A 4 20.61 5.89 15.03
N ASP A 5 20.26 7.06 15.56
CA ASP A 5 18.87 7.40 15.90
C ASP A 5 18.05 7.84 14.67
N SER A 6 18.62 8.66 13.77
CA SER A 6 17.88 9.15 12.57
C SER A 6 17.43 7.97 11.71
N SER A 7 18.38 7.12 11.28
CA SER A 7 18.07 5.95 10.46
C SER A 7 17.09 5.00 11.13
N GLY A 8 17.10 4.89 12.47
CA GLY A 8 16.11 4.11 13.22
C GLY A 8 14.70 4.71 13.12
N ALA A 9 14.57 6.03 13.32
CA ALA A 9 13.30 6.73 13.15
C ALA A 9 12.78 6.66 11.71
N ASP A 10 13.67 6.84 10.71
CA ASP A 10 13.34 6.74 9.30
C ASP A 10 12.84 5.33 8.92
N ILE A 11 13.43 4.27 9.49
CA ILE A 11 12.97 2.88 9.30
C ILE A 11 11.55 2.68 9.85
N GLU A 12 11.27 3.10 11.08
CA GLU A 12 9.96 2.86 11.70
C GLU A 12 8.85 3.76 11.08
N GLU A 13 9.18 4.96 10.59
CA GLU A 13 8.26 5.78 9.80
C GLU A 13 7.88 5.08 8.48
N LEU A 14 8.86 4.55 7.74
CA LEU A 14 8.62 3.85 6.48
C LEU A 14 7.88 2.51 6.67
N VAL A 15 8.13 1.79 7.76
CA VAL A 15 7.35 0.60 8.14
C VAL A 15 5.91 0.98 8.52
N SER A 16 5.71 2.13 9.17
CA SER A 16 4.36 2.67 9.46
C SER A 16 3.62 3.10 8.17
N LEU A 17 4.36 3.44 7.12
CA LEU A 17 3.87 3.64 5.74
C LEU A 17 3.74 2.33 4.94
N TRP A 18 3.64 1.19 5.64
CA TRP A 18 3.36 -0.16 5.09
C TRP A 18 4.48 -0.76 4.22
N TYR A 19 5.66 -0.13 4.14
CA TYR A 19 6.80 -0.72 3.46
C TYR A 19 7.39 -1.89 4.28
N ASN A 20 7.81 -2.96 3.60
CA ASN A 20 8.35 -4.14 4.27
C ASN A 20 9.66 -3.81 5.00
N ARG A 21 9.73 -4.07 6.32
CA ARG A 21 10.89 -3.71 7.17
C ARG A 21 12.23 -4.23 6.66
N SER A 22 12.28 -5.40 6.02
CA SER A 22 13.51 -5.92 5.42
C SER A 22 13.97 -5.04 4.25
N SER A 23 13.05 -4.66 3.36
CA SER A 23 13.33 -3.76 2.23
C SER A 23 13.69 -2.35 2.72
N VAL A 24 12.97 -1.83 3.72
CA VAL A 24 13.24 -0.52 4.35
C VAL A 24 14.63 -0.46 4.97
N VAL A 25 15.00 -1.45 5.80
CA VAL A 25 16.34 -1.51 6.41
C VAL A 25 17.42 -1.56 5.32
N ASP A 26 17.20 -2.30 4.25
CA ASP A 26 18.18 -2.43 3.18
C ASP A 26 18.26 -1.18 2.28
N ALA A 27 17.16 -0.45 2.08
CA ALA A 27 17.14 0.85 1.42
C ALA A 27 17.81 1.92 2.28
N VAL A 28 17.43 2.06 3.55
CA VAL A 28 18.00 3.04 4.51
C VAL A 28 19.50 2.80 4.76
N ARG A 29 19.99 1.56 4.64
CA ARG A 29 21.43 1.25 4.70
C ARG A 29 22.21 1.61 3.43
N ARG A 30 21.54 1.75 2.29
CA ARG A 30 22.13 2.13 1.00
C ARG A 30 21.97 3.62 0.69
N SER A 31 21.01 4.28 1.33
CA SER A 31 20.76 5.72 1.23
C SER A 31 21.49 6.50 2.33
N CYS A 32 21.64 7.81 2.11
CA CYS A 32 22.08 8.75 3.15
C CYS A 32 20.91 9.58 3.72
N THR A 33 19.73 9.52 3.10
CA THR A 33 18.52 10.25 3.49
C THR A 33 17.28 9.35 3.40
N LYS A 34 16.17 9.77 4.02
CA LYS A 34 14.87 9.06 3.94
C LYS A 34 14.27 9.14 2.54
N GLU A 35 14.44 10.26 1.86
CA GLU A 35 13.95 10.51 0.50
C GLU A 35 14.67 9.62 -0.51
N ASP A 36 15.98 9.44 -0.36
CA ASP A 36 16.76 8.46 -1.13
C ASP A 36 16.34 7.02 -0.80
N ALA A 37 16.01 6.70 0.47
CA ALA A 37 15.48 5.39 0.84
C ALA A 37 14.13 5.11 0.17
N LEU A 38 13.22 6.09 0.17
CA LEU A 38 11.93 6.02 -0.53
C LEU A 38 12.12 5.78 -2.03
N LYS A 39 13.06 6.49 -2.67
CA LYS A 39 13.38 6.30 -4.08
C LYS A 39 13.89 4.87 -4.36
N LEU A 40 14.72 4.32 -3.49
CA LEU A 40 15.18 2.93 -3.57
C LEU A 40 14.05 1.92 -3.32
N LEU A 41 13.12 2.19 -2.39
CA LEU A 41 11.97 1.33 -2.12
C LEU A 41 10.98 1.27 -3.29
N VAL A 42 10.64 2.43 -3.85
CA VAL A 42 9.78 2.53 -5.04
C VAL A 42 10.45 1.91 -6.26
N GLY A 43 11.76 2.13 -6.44
CA GLY A 43 12.56 1.50 -7.50
C GLY A 43 12.66 -0.02 -7.36
N ALA A 44 12.94 -0.54 -6.17
CA ALA A 44 13.06 -1.98 -5.93
C ALA A 44 11.72 -2.73 -6.08
N ASN A 45 10.60 -2.11 -5.68
CA ASN A 45 9.26 -2.63 -5.99
C ASN A 45 9.00 -2.72 -7.51
N SER A 46 9.72 -1.92 -8.32
CA SER A 46 9.65 -1.98 -9.79
C SER A 46 10.58 -3.04 -10.41
N GLU A 47 11.52 -3.61 -9.66
CA GLU A 47 12.51 -4.59 -10.17
C GLU A 47 12.18 -6.04 -9.80
N ASP A 48 11.39 -6.29 -8.76
CA ASP A 48 10.82 -7.62 -8.47
C ASP A 48 9.50 -7.89 -9.25
N SER A 49 9.03 -6.90 -10.02
CA SER A 49 8.08 -7.12 -11.12
C SER A 49 8.83 -7.31 -12.44
N GLN A 50 9.16 -8.56 -12.75
CA GLN A 50 9.66 -9.01 -14.06
C GLN A 50 8.61 -8.79 -15.17
N HIS A 51 8.48 -7.54 -15.64
CA HIS A 51 7.84 -7.17 -16.91
C HIS A 51 8.62 -6.00 -17.57
N ALA A 52 9.93 -6.20 -17.76
CA ALA A 52 10.88 -5.16 -18.16
C ALA A 52 11.03 -5.01 -19.69
N ILE A 53 10.28 -4.07 -20.26
CA ILE A 53 10.44 -3.44 -21.60
C ILE A 53 9.82 -2.01 -21.53
N ILE A 54 10.48 -0.87 -21.84
CA ILE A 54 11.87 -0.61 -22.23
C ILE A 54 12.33 0.83 -21.82
N ASN A 55 13.54 0.94 -21.26
CA ASN A 55 14.57 2.02 -21.36
C ASN A 55 14.26 3.54 -21.18
N GLN A 56 14.74 4.12 -20.05
CA GLN A 56 15.79 5.18 -19.86
C GLN A 56 16.01 6.35 -20.87
N PRO A 57 16.83 7.43 -20.59
CA PRO A 57 17.50 7.94 -19.35
C PRO A 57 17.26 9.47 -19.16
N LYS A 58 18.19 10.23 -18.51
CA LYS A 58 18.74 11.58 -18.85
C LYS A 58 19.37 12.27 -17.62
N ASP A 59 20.42 13.11 -17.69
CA ASP A 59 21.29 13.60 -18.78
C ASP A 59 22.64 14.09 -18.17
N ASP A 60 23.76 14.06 -18.92
CA ASP A 60 24.57 15.29 -19.16
C ASP A 60 25.67 15.15 -20.25
N GLN A 61 25.61 16.09 -21.21
CA GLN A 61 26.63 16.64 -22.13
C GLN A 61 27.69 15.76 -22.82
N GLY A 62 27.50 15.51 -24.12
CA GLY A 62 28.54 15.16 -25.11
C GLY A 62 27.94 14.96 -26.51
N PRO A 63 28.53 15.48 -27.62
CA PRO A 63 27.77 15.64 -28.87
C PRO A 63 27.76 14.38 -29.74
N SER A 64 26.57 13.77 -29.95
CA SER A 64 26.27 13.02 -31.18
C SER A 64 24.77 12.72 -31.35
N ALA A 65 24.37 12.74 -32.63
CA ALA A 65 23.21 12.06 -33.22
C ALA A 65 21.83 12.30 -32.60
N ALA A 66 21.02 13.03 -33.36
CA ALA A 66 19.57 13.15 -33.22
C ALA A 66 18.85 11.81 -32.95
N LEU A 67 18.02 11.80 -31.90
CA LEU A 67 16.85 10.94 -31.80
C LEU A 67 15.70 11.77 -31.20
N ALA A 68 14.74 12.15 -32.05
CA ALA A 68 13.46 12.66 -31.59
C ALA A 68 12.64 11.49 -31.06
N ASN A 69 12.23 11.56 -29.79
CA ASN A 69 11.16 10.75 -29.22
C ASN A 69 10.40 11.63 -28.23
N GLU A 70 9.21 12.05 -28.65
CA GLU A 70 8.23 12.72 -27.79
C GLU A 70 7.51 11.65 -26.98
N ASP A 71 8.09 11.23 -25.85
CA ASP A 71 7.36 10.38 -24.90
C ASP A 71 6.96 11.19 -23.67
N LYS A 72 5.77 11.79 -23.77
CA LYS A 72 5.10 12.42 -22.63
C LYS A 72 4.43 11.32 -21.80
N MET A 73 5.12 10.83 -20.78
CA MET A 73 4.45 10.08 -19.72
C MET A 73 3.52 11.01 -18.95
N ASP A 74 2.25 11.01 -19.34
CA ASP A 74 1.18 11.79 -18.75
C ASP A 74 0.77 11.20 -17.39
N LEU A 75 1.53 11.55 -16.35
CA LEU A 75 1.29 11.16 -14.96
C LEU A 75 0.41 12.19 -14.22
N GLY A 76 -0.47 12.91 -14.93
CA GLY A 76 -1.23 14.01 -14.34
C GLY A 76 -2.42 14.54 -15.12
N GLY A 77 -2.76 13.95 -16.28
CA GLY A 77 -4.01 14.21 -16.95
C GLY A 77 -5.19 13.91 -16.02
N GLU A 78 -6.08 14.88 -15.85
CA GLU A 78 -7.44 14.61 -15.37
C GLU A 78 -7.97 13.42 -16.18
N HIS A 79 -8.41 12.35 -15.51
CA HIS A 79 -8.84 11.12 -16.16
C HIS A 79 -10.16 11.40 -16.89
N LYS A 80 -10.09 11.99 -18.10
CA LYS A 80 -11.21 12.44 -18.95
C LYS A 80 -11.90 11.28 -19.65
N TYR A 81 -12.18 10.24 -18.89
CA TYR A 81 -13.06 9.17 -19.27
C TYR A 81 -14.45 9.60 -18.82
N GLU A 82 -15.30 9.92 -19.78
CA GLU A 82 -16.73 10.13 -19.52
C GLU A 82 -17.29 8.85 -18.88
N ARG A 83 -18.19 9.01 -17.91
CA ARG A 83 -18.80 7.86 -17.23
C ARG A 83 -19.71 7.13 -18.22
N ASP A 84 -19.40 5.87 -18.49
CA ASP A 84 -20.19 5.04 -19.39
C ASP A 84 -21.39 4.47 -18.64
N GLU A 85 -22.58 5.01 -18.93
CA GLU A 85 -23.85 4.58 -18.32
C GLU A 85 -24.14 3.09 -18.54
N ALA A 86 -23.67 2.49 -19.64
CA ALA A 86 -23.87 1.07 -19.90
C ALA A 86 -23.02 0.19 -18.96
N VAL A 87 -21.76 0.59 -18.73
CA VAL A 87 -20.86 -0.10 -17.79
C VAL A 87 -21.31 0.14 -16.34
N GLU A 88 -21.79 1.33 -15.99
CA GLU A 88 -22.37 1.61 -14.67
C GLU A 88 -23.63 0.75 -14.40
N ASP A 89 -24.50 0.56 -15.38
CA ASP A 89 -25.70 -0.29 -15.27
C ASP A 89 -25.37 -1.80 -15.22
N GLU A 90 -24.30 -2.25 -15.88
CA GLU A 90 -23.77 -3.62 -15.71
C GLU A 90 -23.23 -3.84 -14.29
N LEU A 91 -22.35 -2.95 -13.79
CA LEU A 91 -21.80 -3.02 -12.44
C LEU A 91 -22.89 -2.93 -11.35
N ALA A 92 -23.94 -2.13 -11.57
CA ALA A 92 -25.06 -2.02 -10.64
C ALA A 92 -25.90 -3.32 -10.55
N LYS A 93 -26.00 -4.09 -11.64
CA LYS A 93 -26.71 -5.39 -11.65
C LYS A 93 -25.93 -6.50 -10.97
N GLU A 94 -24.59 -6.42 -10.96
CA GLU A 94 -23.74 -7.36 -10.22
C GLU A 94 -23.82 -7.14 -8.70
N LEU A 95 -24.20 -5.94 -8.25
CA LEU A 95 -24.36 -5.57 -6.85
C LEU A 95 -25.63 -6.17 -6.23
N THR A 96 -25.63 -7.49 -6.01
CA THR A 96 -26.74 -8.24 -5.41
C THR A 96 -26.60 -8.39 -3.89
N GLY A 97 -27.73 -8.39 -3.17
CA GLY A 97 -27.77 -8.56 -1.71
C GLY A 97 -27.91 -7.26 -0.93
N ASP A 98 -27.80 -7.37 0.41
CA ASP A 98 -27.68 -6.21 1.30
C ASP A 98 -26.20 -5.98 1.63
N PRO A 99 -25.61 -4.83 1.25
CA PRO A 99 -24.21 -4.51 1.55
C PRO A 99 -23.85 -4.48 3.05
N LEU A 100 -24.85 -4.46 3.94
CA LEU A 100 -24.64 -4.49 5.39
C LEU A 100 -24.76 -5.89 6.00
N ALA A 101 -25.24 -6.90 5.27
CA ALA A 101 -25.48 -8.24 5.81
C ALA A 101 -24.22 -8.94 6.33
N ASP A 102 -23.05 -8.65 5.73
CA ASP A 102 -21.76 -9.19 6.19
C ASP A 102 -21.38 -8.69 7.60
N TYR A 103 -21.87 -7.51 8.01
CA TYR A 103 -21.62 -6.94 9.34
C TYR A 103 -22.58 -7.47 10.41
N ASP A 104 -23.81 -7.87 10.05
CA ASP A 104 -24.80 -8.41 11.01
C ASP A 104 -24.37 -9.74 11.64
N ALA A 105 -23.62 -10.56 10.90
CA ALA A 105 -23.16 -11.88 11.35
C ALA A 105 -22.18 -11.79 12.55
N GLU A 106 -21.33 -10.77 12.60
CA GLU A 106 -20.33 -10.63 13.65
C GLU A 106 -20.93 -10.13 14.96
N VAL A 107 -21.91 -9.21 14.90
CA VAL A 107 -22.58 -8.65 16.08
C VAL A 107 -23.29 -9.74 16.90
N MET A 108 -24.02 -10.65 16.25
CA MET A 108 -24.68 -11.76 16.96
C MET A 108 -23.67 -12.73 17.61
N LYS A 109 -22.60 -13.07 16.88
CA LYS A 109 -21.54 -13.97 17.34
C LYS A 109 -20.77 -13.39 18.54
N GLU A 110 -20.50 -12.09 18.53
CA GLU A 110 -19.88 -11.37 19.65
C GLU A 110 -20.82 -11.33 20.86
N GLY A 111 -22.11 -11.08 20.65
CA GLY A 111 -23.14 -11.11 21.69
C GLY A 111 -23.22 -12.46 22.41
N GLU A 112 -23.22 -13.57 21.66
CA GLU A 112 -23.13 -14.92 22.23
C GLU A 112 -21.84 -15.14 23.04
N ALA A 113 -20.70 -14.69 22.53
CA ALA A 113 -19.42 -14.84 23.23
C ALA A 113 -19.42 -14.09 24.57
N LYS A 114 -19.90 -12.84 24.58
CA LYS A 114 -20.09 -12.02 25.80
C LYS A 114 -20.98 -12.74 26.83
N ALA A 115 -22.12 -13.27 26.41
CA ALA A 115 -23.04 -14.00 27.29
C ALA A 115 -22.37 -15.26 27.91
N LYS A 116 -21.60 -16.02 27.13
CA LYS A 116 -20.87 -17.21 27.59
C LYS A 116 -19.78 -16.85 28.61
N TYR A 117 -19.05 -15.75 28.41
CA TYR A 117 -18.05 -15.27 29.37
C TYR A 117 -18.67 -14.81 30.69
N LEU A 118 -19.80 -14.08 30.65
CA LEU A 118 -20.51 -13.66 31.86
C LEU A 118 -21.00 -14.87 32.68
N ALA A 119 -21.64 -15.84 32.02
CA ALA A 119 -22.08 -17.07 32.68
C ALA A 119 -20.92 -17.87 33.31
N LEU A 120 -19.74 -17.87 32.68
CA LEU A 120 -18.55 -18.51 33.24
C LEU A 120 -18.06 -17.77 34.51
N LEU A 121 -18.06 -16.43 34.52
CA LEU A 121 -17.71 -15.64 35.70
C LEU A 121 -18.72 -15.83 36.83
N ASP A 122 -20.01 -15.80 36.54
CA ASP A 122 -21.09 -16.00 37.52
C ASP A 122 -21.05 -17.42 38.11
N SER A 123 -20.80 -18.44 37.29
CA SER A 123 -20.65 -19.82 37.78
C SER A 123 -19.42 -19.98 38.68
N LYS A 124 -18.33 -19.25 38.41
CA LYS A 124 -17.13 -19.24 39.24
C LYS A 124 -17.33 -18.45 40.55
N ALA A 125 -18.10 -17.36 40.51
CA ALA A 125 -18.42 -16.55 41.70
C ALA A 125 -19.40 -17.27 42.64
N ASN A 126 -20.37 -18.01 42.10
CA ASN A 126 -21.35 -18.78 42.88
C ASN A 126 -20.82 -20.16 43.35
N ALA A 127 -19.57 -20.53 43.01
CA ALA A 127 -18.93 -21.78 43.40
C ALA A 127 -17.94 -21.63 44.57
N THR A 128 -17.94 -20.46 45.23
CA THR A 128 -17.15 -20.12 46.43
C THR A 128 -18.05 -19.61 47.54
#